data_AF-X1MMW8-F1
#
_entry.id   AF-X1MMW8-F1
#
_cell.length_a   1.000
_cell.length_b   1.000
_cell.length_c   1.000
_cell.angle_alpha   90.00
_cell.angle_beta   90.00
_cell.angle_gamma   90.00
#
_symmetry.space_group_name_H-M   'P 1'
#
loop_
_entity.id
_entity.type
_entity.pdbx_description
1 polymer ?
#
loop_
_entity_poly.entity_id
_entity_poly.type
_entity_poly.pdbx_seq_one_letter_code
_entity_poly.pdbx_strand_id
1 'polypeptide(L)'
;MEAQCREVTQLSLKIHDNPELGFQEEKASSWLINYLEDNGFRVQKCVAGLATAFRATYGQEKPRIALLAEYDALPKIGHGCGHNIIAASAVGAGVASKLAIDSLGGSVVVLGTPGEEVLGGKIDMVKAGIFEEARTRANEILLKTKEEAKEILSPQ
;
A
#
# COMPACT_ATOMS: atom_id res chain seq x y z
N MET A 1 16.23 9.89 8.48
CA MET A 1 16.44 8.60 7.80
C MET A 1 16.75 7.46 8.79
N GLU A 2 17.75 7.59 9.66
CA GLU A 2 18.11 6.52 10.62
C GLU A 2 17.05 6.20 11.70
N ALA A 3 16.34 7.22 12.21
CA ALA A 3 15.25 7.01 13.16
C ALA A 3 14.10 6.19 12.53
N GLN A 4 13.75 6.52 11.28
CA GLN A 4 12.70 5.84 10.52
C GLN A 4 13.09 4.41 10.16
N CYS A 5 14.37 4.16 9.85
CA CYS A 5 14.89 2.81 9.65
C CYS A 5 14.74 1.95 10.92
N ARG A 6 15.01 2.53 12.10
CA ARG A 6 14.83 1.86 13.39
C ARG A 6 13.37 1.54 13.67
N GLU A 7 12.45 2.49 13.46
CA GLU A 7 11.02 2.26 13.65
C GLU A 7 10.48 1.15 12.75
N VAL A 8 10.83 1.16 11.45
CA VAL A 8 10.40 0.13 10.51
C VAL A 8 10.97 -1.25 10.88
N THR A 9 12.22 -1.30 11.34
CA THR A 9 12.84 -2.54 11.82
C THR A 9 12.12 -3.06 13.07
N GLN A 10 11.81 -2.19 14.03
CA GLN A 10 11.05 -2.56 15.22
C GLN A 10 9.64 -3.03 14.86
N LEU A 11 8.98 -2.40 13.89
CA LEU A 11 7.69 -2.86 13.38
C LEU A 11 7.78 -4.26 12.78
N SER A 12 8.82 -4.54 11.97
CA SER A 12 9.06 -5.87 11.42
C SER A 12 9.28 -6.93 12.49
N LEU A 13 10.09 -6.63 13.51
CA LEU A 13 10.34 -7.53 14.64
C LEU A 13 9.07 -7.75 15.47
N LYS A 14 8.28 -6.70 15.69
CA LYS A 14 7.02 -6.79 16.43
C LYS A 14 6.01 -7.71 15.71
N ILE A 15 5.88 -7.61 14.39
CA ILE A 15 5.06 -8.50 13.58
C ILE A 15 5.60 -9.93 13.65
N HIS A 16 6.93 -10.10 13.48
CA HIS A 16 7.59 -11.40 13.59
C HIS A 16 7.27 -12.13 14.89
N ASP A 17 7.33 -11.42 16.02
CA ASP A 17 7.12 -11.97 17.37
C ASP A 17 5.63 -12.25 17.68
N ASN A 18 4.71 -11.84 16.81
CA ASN A 18 3.27 -12.01 16.97
C ASN A 18 2.63 -12.60 15.70
N PRO A 19 2.97 -13.85 15.33
CA PRO A 19 2.49 -14.44 14.09
C PRO A 19 0.97 -14.67 14.13
N GLU A 20 0.29 -14.21 13.08
CA GLU A 20 -1.14 -14.39 12.87
C GLU A 20 -1.39 -15.08 11.52
N LEU A 21 -2.34 -16.01 11.47
CA LEU A 21 -2.64 -16.77 10.25
C LEU A 21 -3.42 -15.93 9.24
N GLY A 22 -3.46 -16.40 8.00
CA GLY A 22 -4.26 -15.81 6.92
C GLY A 22 -5.69 -15.47 7.34
N PHE A 23 -6.10 -14.24 7.07
CA PHE A 23 -7.39 -13.63 7.45
C PHE A 23 -7.64 -13.40 8.94
N GLN A 24 -6.63 -13.60 9.79
CA GLN A 24 -6.69 -13.36 11.24
C GLN A 24 -5.62 -12.37 11.71
N GLU A 25 -5.00 -11.64 10.77
CA GLU A 25 -3.86 -10.75 10.99
C GLU A 25 -4.26 -9.38 11.57
N GLU A 26 -5.10 -9.39 12.61
CA GLU A 26 -5.67 -8.18 13.20
C GLU A 26 -4.61 -7.25 13.79
N LYS A 27 -3.63 -7.80 14.51
CA LYS A 27 -2.55 -7.01 15.12
C LYS A 27 -1.61 -6.48 14.05
N ALA A 28 -1.16 -7.33 13.14
CA ALA A 28 -0.22 -6.94 12.10
C ALA A 28 -0.82 -5.84 11.22
N SER A 29 -2.06 -6.02 10.75
CA SER A 29 -2.81 -5.01 10.00
C SER A 29 -2.96 -3.71 10.79
N SER A 30 -3.38 -3.77 12.06
CA SER A 30 -3.54 -2.58 12.89
C SER A 30 -2.23 -1.81 13.09
N TRP A 31 -1.10 -2.49 13.32
CA TRP A 31 0.18 -1.81 13.54
C TRP A 31 0.70 -1.14 12.26
N LEU A 32 0.53 -1.78 11.11
CA LEU A 32 0.90 -1.21 9.81
C LEU A 32 0.04 0.03 9.50
N ILE A 33 -1.27 -0.06 9.74
CA ILE A 33 -2.22 1.03 9.58
C ILE A 33 -1.81 2.22 10.47
N ASN A 34 -1.57 1.97 11.77
CA ASN A 34 -1.19 3.04 12.70
C ASN A 34 0.10 3.73 12.26
N TYR A 35 1.13 2.94 11.87
CA TYR A 35 2.38 3.50 11.35
C TYR A 35 2.15 4.42 10.14
N LEU A 36 1.26 4.04 9.23
CA LEU A 36 0.92 4.85 8.05
C LEU A 36 0.10 6.10 8.41
N GLU A 37 -0.90 5.97 9.30
CA GLU A 37 -1.72 7.09 9.81
C GLU A 37 -0.83 8.13 10.52
N ASP A 38 0.08 7.68 11.39
CA ASP A 38 1.06 8.53 12.10
C ASP A 38 2.00 9.26 11.14
N ASN A 39 2.25 8.67 9.97
CA ASN A 39 3.05 9.27 8.91
C ASN A 39 2.20 10.04 7.87
N GLY A 40 0.94 10.35 8.18
CA GLY A 40 0.09 11.25 7.40
C GLY A 40 -0.57 10.63 6.17
N PHE A 41 -0.62 9.30 6.07
CA PHE A 41 -1.42 8.63 5.04
C PHE A 41 -2.90 8.68 5.39
N ARG A 42 -3.74 8.84 4.37
CA ARG A 42 -5.18 8.55 4.51
C ARG A 42 -5.39 7.05 4.37
N VAL A 43 -5.88 6.40 5.42
CA VAL A 43 -6.11 4.95 5.43
C VAL A 43 -7.59 4.60 5.33
N GLN A 44 -7.92 3.69 4.42
CA GLN A 44 -9.20 3.00 4.31
C GLN A 44 -8.99 1.58 4.83
N LYS A 45 -9.71 1.21 5.89
CA LYS A 45 -9.65 -0.11 6.53
C LYS A 45 -10.74 -1.01 5.94
N CYS A 46 -10.61 -2.31 6.11
CA CYS A 46 -11.59 -3.32 5.71
C CYS A 46 -11.96 -3.29 4.21
N VAL A 47 -10.97 -3.05 3.34
CA VAL A 47 -11.22 -2.96 1.89
C VAL A 47 -11.56 -4.32 1.29
N ALA A 48 -12.31 -4.34 0.19
CA ALA A 48 -12.78 -5.57 -0.46
C ALA A 48 -13.60 -6.51 0.45
N GLY A 49 -14.17 -5.99 1.56
CA GLY A 49 -14.91 -6.81 2.53
C GLY A 49 -14.02 -7.69 3.42
N LEU A 50 -12.70 -7.51 3.38
CA LEU A 50 -11.73 -8.28 4.16
C LEU A 50 -11.34 -7.48 5.40
N ALA A 51 -11.61 -8.01 6.59
CA ALA A 51 -11.42 -7.30 7.86
C ALA A 51 -9.98 -6.78 8.07
N THR A 52 -8.98 -7.55 7.62
CA THR A 52 -7.58 -7.21 7.81
C THR A 52 -6.96 -6.52 6.61
N ALA A 53 -7.66 -6.33 5.49
CA ALA A 53 -7.14 -5.59 4.33
C ALA A 53 -7.25 -4.08 4.51
N PHE A 54 -6.29 -3.33 4.00
CA PHE A 54 -6.32 -1.87 4.02
C PHE A 54 -5.75 -1.23 2.76
N ARG A 55 -6.12 0.02 2.54
CA ARG A 55 -5.54 0.90 1.53
C ARG A 55 -5.11 2.21 2.18
N ALA A 56 -3.82 2.50 2.15
CA ALA A 56 -3.27 3.78 2.60
C ALA A 56 -2.82 4.59 1.39
N THR A 57 -3.15 5.88 1.34
CA THR A 57 -2.80 6.75 0.22
C THR A 57 -2.14 8.05 0.72
N TYR A 58 -1.07 8.44 0.05
CA TYR A 58 -0.45 9.76 0.18
C TYR A 58 -0.32 10.41 -1.20
N GLY A 59 -0.68 11.70 -1.29
CA GLY A 59 -0.91 12.38 -2.56
C GLY A 59 -2.35 12.24 -3.07
N GLN A 60 -2.66 12.93 -4.16
CA GLN A 60 -3.99 12.93 -4.80
C GLN A 60 -3.91 12.68 -6.31
N GLU A 61 -2.76 12.95 -6.91
CA GLU A 61 -2.59 13.04 -8.36
C GLU A 61 -2.15 11.72 -8.99
N LYS A 62 -2.12 11.70 -10.32
CA LYS A 62 -1.53 10.62 -11.12
C LYS A 62 -0.11 11.01 -11.54
N PRO A 63 0.82 10.06 -11.73
CA PRO A 63 0.63 8.61 -11.63
C PRO A 63 0.47 8.14 -10.18
N ARG A 64 -0.17 6.97 -10.02
CA ARG A 64 -0.31 6.29 -8.72
C ARG A 64 0.50 5.02 -8.70
N ILE A 65 1.43 4.90 -7.76
CA ILE A 65 2.26 3.71 -7.57
C ILE A 65 1.74 2.94 -6.37
N ALA A 66 1.48 1.64 -6.53
CA ALA A 66 1.06 0.76 -5.43
C ALA A 66 2.22 -0.09 -4.90
N LEU A 67 2.36 -0.14 -3.58
CA LEU A 67 3.24 -1.02 -2.83
C LEU A 67 2.38 -2.03 -2.06
N LEU A 68 2.73 -3.31 -2.12
CA LEU A 68 1.95 -4.38 -1.50
C LEU A 68 2.60 -4.81 -0.19
N ALA A 69 1.81 -4.87 0.87
CA ALA A 69 2.21 -5.30 2.20
C ALA A 69 1.48 -6.60 2.54
N GLU A 70 2.24 -7.69 2.69
CA GLU A 70 1.75 -9.01 3.09
C GLU A 70 2.25 -9.30 4.51
N TYR A 71 1.41 -9.86 5.38
CA TYR A 71 1.69 -9.94 6.81
C TYR A 71 1.04 -11.14 7.50
N ASP A 72 0.61 -12.16 6.75
CA ASP A 72 0.21 -13.44 7.32
C ASP A 72 1.42 -14.32 7.64
N ALA A 73 1.22 -15.25 8.57
CA ALA A 73 2.22 -16.20 9.03
C ALA A 73 1.82 -17.64 8.67
N LEU A 74 2.82 -18.51 8.60
CA LEU A 74 2.64 -19.94 8.39
C LEU A 74 2.29 -20.68 9.69
N PRO A 75 1.42 -21.69 9.64
CA PRO A 75 1.10 -22.53 10.80
C PRO A 75 2.36 -23.17 11.41
N LYS A 76 2.56 -22.97 12.71
CA LYS A 76 3.68 -23.51 13.52
C LYS A 76 5.09 -23.02 13.14
N ILE A 77 5.25 -22.31 12.02
CA ILE A 77 6.52 -21.78 11.53
C ILE A 77 6.63 -20.27 11.84
N GLY A 78 5.51 -19.55 11.90
CA GLY A 78 5.52 -18.09 12.01
C GLY A 78 5.82 -17.45 10.65
N HIS A 79 6.52 -16.31 10.64
CA HIS A 79 6.85 -15.61 9.39
C HIS A 79 8.05 -16.23 8.64
N GLY A 80 7.99 -17.54 8.38
CA GLY A 80 9.04 -18.26 7.64
C GLY A 80 9.24 -17.77 6.20
N CYS A 81 8.19 -17.22 5.58
CA CYS A 81 8.24 -16.59 4.25
C CYS A 81 8.64 -15.10 4.29
N GLY A 82 8.87 -14.53 5.48
CA GLY A 82 9.36 -13.16 5.63
C GLY A 82 8.30 -12.07 5.44
N HIS A 83 7.01 -12.38 5.57
CA HIS A 83 5.93 -11.41 5.39
C HIS A 83 6.05 -10.23 6.37
N ASN A 84 6.57 -10.44 7.58
CA ASN A 84 6.94 -9.36 8.50
C ASN A 84 7.95 -8.35 7.91
N ILE A 85 8.88 -8.80 7.06
CA ILE A 85 9.87 -7.95 6.39
C ILE A 85 9.23 -7.27 5.18
N ILE A 86 8.43 -8.00 4.40
CA ILE A 86 7.73 -7.48 3.23
C ILE A 86 6.80 -6.34 3.65
N ALA A 87 5.92 -6.56 4.64
CA ALA A 87 5.02 -5.54 5.15
C ALA A 87 5.74 -4.31 5.67
N ALA A 88 6.75 -4.49 6.53
CA ALA A 88 7.54 -3.39 7.08
C ALA A 88 8.25 -2.59 5.97
N SER A 89 8.83 -3.28 5.00
CA SER A 89 9.51 -2.65 3.86
C SER A 89 8.53 -1.86 3.00
N ALA A 90 7.33 -2.39 2.74
CA ALA A 90 6.31 -1.72 1.94
C ALA A 90 5.80 -0.44 2.60
N VAL A 91 5.50 -0.46 3.91
CA VAL A 91 5.08 0.75 4.62
C VAL A 91 6.23 1.75 4.78
N GLY A 92 7.45 1.27 5.02
CA GLY A 92 8.66 2.11 5.08
C GLY A 92 8.93 2.80 3.76
N ALA A 93 8.85 2.08 2.64
CA ALA A 93 9.00 2.62 1.30
C ALA A 93 7.89 3.62 0.97
N GLY A 94 6.63 3.34 1.33
CA GLY A 94 5.53 4.29 1.16
C GLY A 94 5.82 5.62 1.84
N VAL A 95 6.21 5.58 3.12
CA VAL A 95 6.56 6.79 3.89
C VAL A 95 7.77 7.50 3.29
N ALA A 96 8.81 6.77 2.87
CA ALA A 96 9.98 7.36 2.23
C ALA A 96 9.65 8.04 0.89
N SER A 97 8.70 7.49 0.12
CA SER A 97 8.26 8.06 -1.15
C SER A 97 7.56 9.41 -1.01
N LYS A 98 7.10 9.81 0.18
CA LYS A 98 6.45 11.11 0.42
C LYS A 98 7.27 12.28 -0.11
N LEU A 99 8.58 12.27 0.13
CA LEU A 99 9.49 13.34 -0.33
C LEU A 99 9.46 13.51 -1.85
N ALA A 100 9.38 12.40 -2.58
CA ALA A 100 9.26 12.42 -4.04
C ALA A 100 7.86 12.90 -4.48
N ILE A 101 6.79 12.44 -3.81
CA ILE A 101 5.42 12.87 -4.09
C ILE A 101 5.25 14.37 -3.84
N ASP A 102 5.79 14.90 -2.73
CA ASP A 102 5.72 16.32 -2.39
C ASP A 102 6.48 17.20 -3.41
N SER A 103 7.52 16.66 -4.04
CA SER A 103 8.37 17.40 -4.98
C SER A 103 7.93 17.28 -6.45
N LEU A 104 7.36 16.13 -6.83
CA LEU A 104 7.10 15.76 -8.24
C LEU A 104 5.62 15.58 -8.55
N GLY A 105 4.74 15.58 -7.54
CA GLY A 105 3.34 15.23 -7.69
C GLY A 105 3.10 13.72 -7.82
N GLY A 106 1.85 13.35 -8.10
CA GLY A 106 1.39 11.96 -8.13
C GLY A 106 0.85 11.45 -6.79
N SER A 107 0.80 10.12 -6.63
CA SER A 107 0.45 9.47 -5.36
C SER A 107 1.22 8.17 -5.15
N VAL A 108 1.44 7.82 -3.89
CA VAL A 108 1.82 6.47 -3.46
C VAL A 108 0.66 5.84 -2.69
N VAL A 109 0.39 4.57 -2.99
CA VAL A 109 -0.63 3.75 -2.34
C VAL A 109 0.05 2.55 -1.70
N VAL A 110 -0.20 2.28 -0.42
CA VAL A 110 0.20 1.03 0.23
C VAL A 110 -1.04 0.19 0.43
N LEU A 111 -1.04 -1.02 -0.12
CA LEU A 111 -2.14 -1.98 -0.02
C LEU A 111 -1.75 -3.09 0.94
N GLY A 112 -2.47 -3.22 2.05
CA GLY A 112 -2.38 -4.37 2.93
C GLY A 112 -3.19 -5.53 2.36
N THR A 113 -2.52 -6.63 2.05
CA THR A 113 -3.08 -7.81 1.40
C THR A 113 -3.00 -9.03 2.32
N PRO A 114 -4.12 -9.46 2.93
CA PRO A 114 -4.12 -10.58 3.87
C PRO A 114 -4.16 -11.94 3.17
N GLY A 115 -3.84 -13.00 3.91
CA GLY A 115 -4.04 -14.40 3.51
C GLY A 115 -3.39 -14.78 2.19
N GLU A 116 -2.13 -14.42 1.99
CA GLU A 116 -1.36 -14.80 0.80
C GLU A 116 -1.12 -16.32 0.77
N GLU A 117 -0.75 -16.90 1.91
CA GLU A 117 -0.41 -18.33 2.05
C GLU A 117 -1.61 -19.26 1.88
N VAL A 118 -2.82 -18.68 1.89
CA VAL A 118 -4.10 -19.37 1.69
C VAL A 118 -4.76 -18.99 0.35
N LEU A 119 -3.99 -18.37 -0.55
CA LEU A 119 -4.37 -18.05 -1.95
C LEU A 119 -5.64 -17.21 -2.09
N GLY A 120 -5.92 -16.29 -1.15
CA GLY A 120 -7.26 -15.68 -1.07
C GLY A 120 -7.31 -14.15 -1.20
N GLY A 121 -6.64 -13.40 -0.32
CA GLY A 121 -6.99 -11.98 -0.14
C GLY A 121 -6.76 -11.10 -1.37
N LYS A 122 -5.66 -11.31 -2.10
CA LYS A 122 -5.38 -10.56 -3.34
C LYS A 122 -6.41 -10.83 -4.43
N ILE A 123 -6.92 -12.06 -4.54
CA ILE A 123 -7.93 -12.42 -5.55
C ILE A 123 -9.23 -11.65 -5.27
N ASP A 124 -9.65 -11.60 -4.01
CA ASP A 124 -10.86 -10.87 -3.61
C ASP A 124 -10.69 -9.35 -3.78
N MET A 125 -9.51 -8.82 -3.47
CA MET A 125 -9.16 -7.42 -3.75
C MET A 125 -9.14 -7.09 -5.24
N VAL A 126 -8.68 -8.00 -6.11
CA VAL A 126 -8.77 -7.84 -7.57
C VAL A 126 -10.23 -7.81 -8.03
N LYS A 127 -11.06 -8.75 -7.58
CA LYS A 127 -12.50 -8.79 -7.93
C LYS A 127 -13.24 -7.54 -7.46
N ALA A 128 -12.85 -6.98 -6.31
CA ALA A 128 -13.40 -5.74 -5.78
C ALA A 128 -12.83 -4.46 -6.45
N GLY A 129 -11.92 -4.59 -7.43
CA GLY A 129 -11.37 -3.46 -8.18
C GLY A 129 -10.35 -2.61 -7.42
N ILE A 130 -9.79 -3.10 -6.30
CA ILE A 130 -8.86 -2.34 -5.45
C ILE A 130 -7.60 -1.89 -6.21
N PHE A 131 -7.18 -2.67 -7.21
CA PHE A 131 -5.97 -2.41 -7.99
C PHE A 131 -6.18 -1.52 -9.23
N GLU A 132 -7.42 -1.20 -9.60
CA GLU A 132 -7.69 -0.47 -10.86
C GLU A 132 -7.11 0.95 -10.86
N GLU A 133 -7.00 1.60 -9.70
CA GLU A 133 -6.46 2.96 -9.61
C GLU A 133 -4.93 3.03 -9.73
N ALA A 134 -4.22 1.95 -9.41
CA ALA A 134 -2.77 1.82 -9.61
C ALA A 134 -2.43 1.40 -11.04
N ARG A 135 -3.44 1.00 -11.82
CA ARG A 135 -3.30 0.63 -13.22
C ARG A 135 -3.12 1.90 -14.03
N THR A 136 -1.86 2.26 -14.30
CA THR A 136 -1.58 3.37 -15.21
C THR A 136 -2.03 2.96 -16.62
N ARG A 137 -3.18 3.47 -17.07
CA ARG A 137 -3.55 3.42 -18.49
C ARG A 137 -2.72 4.48 -19.21
N ALA A 138 -1.72 4.05 -19.98
CA ALA A 138 -0.93 4.92 -20.86
C ALA A 138 -1.81 5.84 -21.75
N ASN A 139 -3.03 5.41 -22.06
CA ASN A 139 -3.99 6.17 -22.86
C ASN A 139 -4.55 7.43 -22.17
N GLU A 140 -4.61 7.48 -20.82
CA GLU A 140 -5.12 8.67 -20.13
C GLU A 140 -4.11 9.83 -20.13
N ILE A 141 -2.81 9.54 -20.09
CA ILE A 141 -1.74 10.55 -20.21
C ILE A 141 -1.79 11.21 -21.60
N LEU A 142 -2.07 10.41 -22.64
CA LEU A 142 -2.23 10.86 -24.03
C LEU A 142 -3.50 11.70 -24.24
N LEU A 143 -4.55 11.48 -23.43
CA LEU A 143 -5.78 12.28 -23.49
C LEU A 143 -5.60 13.63 -22.81
N LYS A 144 -4.96 13.67 -21.63
CA LYS A 144 -4.63 14.94 -20.95
C LYS A 144 -3.75 15.85 -21.80
N THR A 145 -2.70 15.32 -22.44
CA THR A 145 -1.86 16.11 -23.36
C THR A 145 -2.60 16.58 -24.60
N LYS A 146 -3.61 15.84 -25.08
CA LYS A 146 -4.46 16.27 -26.20
C LYS A 146 -5.51 17.31 -25.80
N GLU A 147 -6.04 17.26 -24.58
CA GLU A 147 -6.96 18.27 -24.04
C GLU A 147 -6.22 19.57 -23.73
N GLU A 148 -5.06 19.51 -23.08
CA GLU A 148 -4.19 20.67 -22.82
C GLU A 148 -3.69 21.31 -24.13
N ALA A 149 -3.34 20.51 -25.15
CA ALA A 149 -2.99 21.03 -26.46
C ALA A 149 -4.18 21.69 -27.20
N LYS A 150 -5.42 21.25 -26.94
CA LYS A 150 -6.63 21.87 -27.52
C LYS A 150 -6.94 23.24 -26.91
N GLU A 151 -6.69 23.43 -25.62
CA GLU A 151 -6.84 24.75 -24.97
C GLU A 151 -5.80 25.76 -25.48
N ILE A 152 -4.57 25.32 -25.75
CA ILE A 152 -3.51 26.18 -26.29
C ILE A 152 -3.76 26.57 -27.76
N LEU A 153 -4.46 25.72 -28.51
CA LEU A 153 -4.73 25.90 -29.95
C LEU A 153 -6.14 26.42 -30.26
N SER A 154 -6.96 26.77 -29.26
CA SER A 154 -8.25 27.41 -29.52
C SER A 154 -8.04 28.87 -29.95
N PRO A 155 -8.55 29.30 -31.13
CA PRO A 155 -8.51 30.70 -31.51
C PRO A 155 -9.31 31.53 -30.51
N GLN A 156 -8.75 32.67 -30.06
CA GLN A 156 -9.51 33.71 -29.36
C GLN A 156 -10.63 34.26 -30.25
#